data_AF-A0A432MQC7-F1
#
_entry.id   AF-A0A432MQC7-F1
#
_cell.length_a   1.000
_cell.length_b   1.000
_cell.length_c   1.000
_cell.angle_alpha   90.00
_cell.angle_beta   90.00
_cell.angle_gamma   90.00
#
_symmetry.space_group_name_H-M   'P 1'
#
loop_
_entity.id
_entity.type
_entity.pdbx_description
1 polymer ?
#
loop_
_entity_poly.entity_id
_entity_poly.type
_entity_poly.pdbx_seq_one_letter_code
_entity_poly.pdbx_strand_id
1 'polypeptide(L)'
;MKPLDRILADIARKHLGVETLEPRHSDGLDFHDLAVWRIRDALLAAYEAGAASPSPRHGADAPRHPARFDGYEINPCRRLQEPDVPGRCYYEPCQPHEADVWTLYGHVTGEGVHAIGDFETREQAEEVVARITGRRYTGASDQRRLGHEQ
;
A
#
# COMPACT_ATOMS: atom_id res chain seq x y z
N MET A 1 -14.08 2.74 16.65
CA MET A 1 -13.89 1.45 15.97
C MET A 1 -14.00 1.66 14.48
N LYS A 2 -12.94 1.37 13.72
CA LYS A 2 -12.90 1.62 12.28
C LYS A 2 -13.78 0.60 11.53
N PRO A 3 -14.25 0.90 10.30
CA PRO A 3 -15.02 -0.05 9.50
C PRO A 3 -14.27 -1.37 9.28
N LEU A 4 -12.95 -1.32 9.09
CA LEU A 4 -12.09 -2.48 8.95
C LEU A 4 -12.15 -3.39 10.19
N ASP A 5 -12.00 -2.82 11.39
CA ASP A 5 -12.00 -3.57 12.65
C ASP A 5 -13.32 -4.35 12.84
N ARG A 6 -14.45 -3.79 12.39
CA ARG A 6 -15.76 -4.47 12.42
C ARG A 6 -15.79 -5.70 11.52
N ILE A 7 -15.33 -5.55 10.27
CA ILE A 7 -15.29 -6.63 9.28
C ILE A 7 -14.40 -7.77 9.80
N LEU A 8 -13.21 -7.44 10.30
CA LEU A 8 -12.27 -8.43 10.84
C LEU A 8 -12.88 -9.17 12.04
N ALA A 9 -13.51 -8.44 12.97
CA ALA A 9 -14.15 -9.05 14.13
C ALA A 9 -15.34 -9.96 13.74
N ASP A 10 -16.12 -9.60 12.72
CA ASP A 10 -17.21 -10.43 12.22
C ASP A 10 -16.69 -11.73 11.58
N ILE A 11 -15.63 -11.64 10.78
CA ILE A 11 -14.99 -12.81 10.17
C ILE A 11 -14.41 -13.73 11.26
N ALA A 12 -13.71 -13.17 12.24
CA ALA A 12 -13.14 -13.93 13.35
C ALA A 12 -14.21 -14.72 14.13
N ARG A 13 -15.32 -14.07 14.49
CA ARG A 13 -16.44 -14.74 15.18
C ARG A 13 -17.06 -15.85 14.33
N LYS A 14 -17.36 -15.56 13.07
CA LYS A 14 -18.10 -16.47 12.19
C LYS A 14 -17.26 -17.67 11.72
N HIS A 15 -16.02 -17.41 11.29
CA HIS A 15 -15.17 -18.40 10.63
C HIS A 15 -14.10 -18.99 11.53
N LEU A 16 -13.71 -18.33 12.62
CA LEU A 16 -12.68 -18.83 13.54
C LEU A 16 -13.26 -19.19 14.93
N GLY A 17 -14.45 -18.68 15.28
CA GLY A 17 -15.02 -18.87 16.62
C GLY A 17 -14.30 -18.03 17.70
N VAL A 18 -13.54 -17.01 17.27
CA VAL A 18 -12.80 -16.10 18.13
C VAL A 18 -13.68 -14.88 18.42
N GLU A 19 -13.96 -14.63 19.70
CA GLU A 19 -14.89 -13.57 20.11
C GLU A 19 -14.34 -12.16 19.83
N THR A 20 -13.04 -11.97 20.08
CA THR A 20 -12.32 -10.71 19.98
C THR A 20 -10.93 -10.93 19.39
N LEU A 21 -10.47 -9.96 18.60
CA LEU A 21 -9.09 -9.91 18.07
C LEU A 21 -8.14 -9.07 18.94
N GLU A 22 -8.65 -8.51 20.04
CA GLU A 22 -7.82 -7.80 21.03
C GLU A 22 -7.07 -8.82 21.91
N PRO A 23 -5.75 -8.63 22.15
CA PRO A 23 -4.99 -9.50 23.05
C PRO A 23 -5.55 -9.47 24.47
N ARG A 24 -5.70 -10.65 25.09
CA ARG A 24 -6.20 -10.80 26.47
C ARG A 24 -5.11 -11.23 27.45
N HIS A 25 -3.90 -11.47 26.97
CA HIS A 25 -2.74 -11.94 27.73
C HIS A 25 -3.03 -13.22 28.51
N SER A 26 -3.73 -14.16 27.89
CA SER A 26 -4.07 -15.46 28.46
C SER A 26 -4.02 -16.53 27.38
N ASP A 27 -3.21 -17.56 27.61
CA ASP A 27 -2.95 -18.61 26.62
C ASP A 27 -4.23 -19.24 26.08
N GLY A 28 -5.15 -19.65 26.97
CA GLY A 28 -6.42 -20.28 26.56
C GLY A 28 -7.43 -19.35 25.90
N LEU A 29 -7.16 -18.03 25.91
CA LEU A 29 -8.03 -17.01 25.33
C LEU A 29 -7.44 -16.40 24.05
N ASP A 30 -6.12 -16.46 23.86
CA ASP A 30 -5.40 -15.84 22.74
C ASP A 30 -4.85 -16.88 21.74
N PHE A 31 -4.69 -18.13 22.16
CA PHE A 31 -4.24 -19.21 21.28
C PHE A 31 -5.38 -20.18 20.99
N HIS A 32 -5.56 -20.49 19.70
CA HIS A 32 -6.67 -21.30 19.22
C HIS A 32 -6.18 -22.42 18.31
N ASP A 33 -6.55 -23.65 18.62
CA ASP A 33 -6.40 -24.78 17.71
C ASP A 33 -7.52 -24.73 16.67
N LEU A 34 -7.15 -24.44 15.42
CA LEU A 34 -8.10 -24.21 14.33
C LEU A 34 -7.84 -25.18 13.18
N ALA A 35 -8.92 -25.74 12.66
CA ALA A 35 -8.83 -26.56 11.47
C ALA A 35 -8.45 -25.72 10.24
N VAL A 36 -7.61 -26.28 9.37
CA VAL A 36 -7.08 -25.58 8.19
C VAL A 36 -8.17 -25.08 7.23
N TRP A 37 -9.32 -25.76 7.18
CA TRP A 37 -10.46 -25.31 6.37
C TRP A 37 -11.15 -24.06 6.96
N ARG A 38 -11.23 -23.93 8.29
CA ARG A 38 -11.76 -22.72 8.95
C ARG A 38 -10.88 -21.51 8.66
N ILE A 39 -9.56 -21.70 8.68
CA ILE A 39 -8.58 -20.68 8.29
C ILE A 39 -8.79 -20.28 6.82
N ARG A 40 -8.89 -21.26 5.91
CA ARG A 40 -9.17 -21.00 4.49
C ARG A 40 -10.46 -20.18 4.30
N ASP A 41 -11.54 -20.56 4.97
CA ASP A 41 -12.83 -19.87 4.85
C ASP A 41 -12.77 -18.44 5.40
N ALA A 42 -12.04 -18.21 6.50
CA ALA A 42 -11.82 -16.87 7.02
C ALA A 42 -11.01 -15.98 6.07
N LEU A 43 -9.95 -16.53 5.46
CA LEU A 43 -9.13 -15.82 4.48
C LEU A 43 -9.92 -15.49 3.21
N LEU A 44 -10.74 -16.42 2.73
CA LEU A 44 -11.62 -16.18 1.59
C LEU A 44 -12.65 -15.09 1.91
N ALA A 45 -13.29 -15.15 3.08
CA ALA A 45 -14.23 -14.12 3.51
C ALA A 45 -13.58 -12.73 3.64
N ALA A 46 -12.34 -12.68 4.13
CA ALA A 46 -11.56 -11.43 4.20
C ALA A 46 -11.25 -10.87 2.80
N TYR A 47 -10.86 -11.73 1.88
CA TYR A 47 -10.61 -11.36 0.49
C TYR A 47 -11.88 -10.82 -0.19
N GLU A 48 -13.00 -11.54 -0.07
CA GLU A 48 -14.29 -11.14 -0.63
C GLU A 48 -14.80 -9.83 -0.02
N ALA A 49 -14.69 -9.67 1.30
CA ALA A 49 -15.05 -8.42 1.98
C ALA A 49 -14.18 -7.24 1.52
N GLY A 50 -12.89 -7.48 1.27
CA GLY A 50 -11.98 -6.49 0.68
C GLY A 50 -12.35 -6.14 -0.77
N ALA A 51 -12.78 -7.13 -1.56
CA ALA A 51 -13.18 -6.94 -2.96
C ALA A 51 -14.55 -6.25 -3.10
N ALA A 52 -15.49 -6.53 -2.20
CA ALA A 52 -16.82 -5.94 -2.15
C ALA A 52 -16.84 -4.58 -1.43
N SER A 53 -15.82 -4.29 -0.61
CA SER A 53 -15.64 -2.95 -0.08
C SER A 53 -15.52 -1.97 -1.24
N PRO A 54 -16.13 -0.78 -1.15
CA PRO A 54 -15.94 0.26 -2.14
C PRO A 54 -14.46 0.64 -2.16
N SER A 55 -13.73 -0.03 -3.03
CA SER A 55 -12.51 0.50 -3.57
C SER A 55 -12.93 1.72 -4.37
N PRO A 56 -12.20 2.83 -4.37
CA PRO A 56 -12.46 3.95 -5.28
C PRO A 56 -12.15 3.59 -6.74
N ARG A 57 -12.27 2.31 -7.11
CA ARG A 57 -12.43 1.82 -8.47
C ARG A 57 -13.65 2.53 -9.04
N HIS A 58 -13.34 3.52 -9.86
CA HIS A 58 -14.27 4.33 -10.61
C HIS A 58 -15.41 3.47 -11.16
N GLY A 59 -16.65 3.80 -10.77
CA GLY A 59 -17.85 3.20 -11.34
C GLY A 59 -17.92 3.43 -12.85
N ALA A 60 -18.86 2.74 -13.51
CA ALA A 60 -19.10 2.74 -14.96
C ALA A 60 -19.49 4.09 -15.59
N ASP A 61 -19.32 5.20 -14.87
CA ASP A 61 -19.53 6.58 -15.32
C ASP A 61 -18.22 7.39 -15.15
N ALA A 62 -17.10 6.79 -15.59
CA ALA A 62 -15.78 7.37 -15.41
C ALA A 62 -15.65 8.70 -16.18
N PRO A 63 -15.05 9.75 -15.57
CA PRO A 63 -14.84 11.02 -16.23
C PRO A 63 -14.02 10.85 -17.52
N ARG A 64 -14.20 11.76 -18.48
CA ARG A 64 -13.47 11.81 -19.78
C ARG A 64 -11.92 11.89 -19.65
N HIS A 65 -11.39 11.94 -18.44
CA HIS A 65 -9.98 12.04 -18.11
C HIS A 65 -9.63 11.08 -16.97
N PRO A 66 -8.39 10.55 -16.92
CA PRO A 66 -7.94 9.73 -15.81
C PRO A 66 -8.07 10.47 -14.48
N ALA A 67 -8.22 9.71 -13.40
CA ALA A 67 -8.25 10.26 -12.06
C ALA A 67 -6.96 11.04 -11.76
N ARG A 68 -7.10 12.11 -10.97
CA ARG A 68 -5.96 12.86 -10.47
C ARG A 68 -5.21 12.03 -9.44
N PHE A 69 -3.91 12.27 -9.32
CA PHE A 69 -3.15 11.76 -8.18
C PHE A 69 -3.66 12.36 -6.87
N ASP A 70 -3.90 11.50 -5.89
CA ASP A 70 -4.34 11.85 -4.54
C ASP A 70 -3.21 11.81 -3.50
N GLY A 71 -2.04 11.29 -3.88
CA GLY A 71 -0.81 11.30 -3.11
C GLY A 71 0.44 11.36 -4.00
N TYR A 72 1.56 11.76 -3.41
CA TYR A 72 2.87 11.79 -4.08
C TYR A 72 3.92 11.18 -3.16
N GLU A 73 4.81 10.38 -3.73
CA GLU A 73 5.89 9.72 -3.02
C GLU A 73 7.19 9.85 -3.82
N ILE A 74 8.29 10.16 -3.13
CA ILE A 74 9.60 10.33 -3.75
C ILE A 74 10.54 9.30 -3.14
N ASN A 75 11.02 8.38 -3.96
CA ASN A 75 11.90 7.30 -3.53
C ASN A 75 13.29 7.42 -4.17
N PRO A 76 14.37 7.28 -3.38
CA PRO A 76 15.70 7.05 -3.92
C PRO A 76 15.73 5.67 -4.58
N CYS A 77 16.18 5.60 -5.82
CA CYS A 77 16.19 4.36 -6.59
C CYS A 77 17.56 4.10 -7.22
N ARG A 78 17.95 2.82 -7.21
CA ARG A 78 19.07 2.30 -7.99
C ARG A 78 18.55 1.80 -9.33
N ARG A 79 19.27 2.09 -10.41
CA ARG A 79 18.96 1.61 -11.76
C ARG A 79 19.75 0.34 -12.05
N LEU A 80 19.03 -0.76 -12.22
CA LEU A 80 19.59 -2.07 -12.50
C LEU A 80 19.26 -2.47 -13.94
N GLN A 81 20.19 -3.16 -14.61
CA GLN A 81 19.93 -3.77 -15.92
C GLN A 81 19.30 -5.14 -15.72
N GLU A 82 18.29 -5.48 -16.51
CA GLU A 82 17.77 -6.84 -16.55
C GLU A 82 18.85 -7.76 -17.13
N PRO A 83 19.30 -8.80 -16.40
CA PRO A 83 20.42 -9.65 -16.82
C PRO A 83 20.23 -10.29 -18.20
N ASP A 84 18.98 -10.61 -18.53
CA ASP A 84 18.62 -11.38 -19.72
C ASP A 84 18.04 -10.52 -20.86
N VAL A 85 17.87 -9.21 -20.64
CA VAL A 85 17.23 -8.30 -21.63
C VAL A 85 18.11 -7.05 -21.84
N PRO A 86 19.00 -7.07 -22.85
CA PRO A 86 19.89 -5.95 -23.12
C PRO A 86 19.15 -4.62 -23.30
N GLY A 87 19.60 -3.58 -22.61
CA GLY A 87 19.04 -2.23 -22.69
C GLY A 87 17.75 -2.02 -21.90
N ARG A 88 17.21 -3.06 -21.26
CA ARG A 88 16.09 -2.93 -20.33
C ARG A 88 16.62 -2.71 -18.92
N CYS A 89 16.14 -1.65 -18.28
CA CYS A 89 16.45 -1.34 -16.90
C CYS A 89 15.19 -1.41 -16.05
N TYR A 90 15.38 -1.75 -14.78
CA TYR A 90 14.37 -1.63 -13.73
C TYR A 90 14.96 -0.85 -12.56
N TYR A 91 14.09 -0.34 -11.71
CA TYR A 91 14.46 0.51 -10.59
C TYR A 91 14.03 -0.15 -9.29
N GLU A 92 14.94 -0.18 -8.32
CA GLU A 92 14.66 -0.67 -6.97
C GLU A 92 14.86 0.46 -5.96
N PRO A 93 13.95 0.63 -4.98
CA PRO A 93 14.18 1.52 -3.85
C PRO A 93 15.47 1.16 -3.11
N CYS A 94 16.27 2.15 -2.72
CA CYS A 94 17.55 1.96 -2.04
C CYS A 94 17.76 2.99 -0.92
N GLN A 95 18.93 2.99 -0.28
CA GLN A 95 19.27 4.10 0.62
C GLN A 95 19.56 5.38 -0.18
N PRO A 96 19.31 6.58 0.36
CA PRO A 96 19.55 7.84 -0.35
C PRO A 96 20.97 8.02 -0.90
N HIS A 97 21.98 7.54 -0.17
CA HIS A 97 23.39 7.65 -0.57
C HIS A 97 23.79 6.64 -1.66
N GLU A 98 22.91 5.70 -1.97
CA GLU A 98 23.09 4.68 -3.00
C GLU A 98 22.26 4.96 -4.25
N ALA A 99 21.52 6.07 -4.26
CA ALA A 99 20.56 6.40 -5.30
C ALA A 99 21.28 6.83 -6.58
N ASP A 100 20.89 6.22 -7.70
CA ASP A 100 21.25 6.71 -9.03
C ASP A 100 20.28 7.82 -9.46
N VAL A 101 19.02 7.74 -9.03
CA VAL A 101 17.95 8.70 -9.31
C VAL A 101 16.97 8.79 -8.14
N TRP A 102 16.16 9.84 -8.12
CA TRP A 102 15.00 10.02 -7.26
C TRP A 102 13.73 9.93 -8.09
N THR A 103 12.98 8.84 -7.96
CA THR A 103 11.74 8.65 -8.73
C THR A 103 10.55 9.22 -7.97
N LEU A 104 9.80 10.11 -8.63
CA LEU A 104 8.53 10.63 -8.16
C LEU A 104 7.39 9.72 -8.63
N TYR A 105 6.58 9.24 -7.69
CA TYR A 105 5.38 8.48 -7.92
C TYR A 105 4.14 9.30 -7.56
N GLY A 106 3.10 9.21 -8.40
CA GLY A 106 1.76 9.66 -8.08
C GLY A 106 0.89 8.47 -7.68
N HIS A 107 0.17 8.60 -6.56
CA HIS A 107 -0.80 7.62 -6.09
C HIS A 107 -2.19 7.93 -6.65
N VAL A 108 -2.89 6.91 -7.13
CA VAL A 108 -4.32 6.97 -7.44
C VAL A 108 -4.99 5.88 -6.62
N THR A 109 -5.88 6.27 -5.72
CA THR A 109 -6.55 5.33 -4.81
C THR A 109 -7.31 4.31 -5.65
N GLY A 110 -7.03 3.03 -5.42
CA GLY A 110 -7.66 1.92 -6.14
C GLY A 110 -6.95 1.50 -7.44
N GLU A 111 -6.01 2.31 -7.96
CA GLU A 111 -5.22 2.02 -9.17
C GLU A 111 -3.72 1.81 -8.86
N GLY A 112 -3.23 2.32 -7.73
CA GLY A 112 -1.85 2.12 -7.27
C GLY A 112 -0.96 3.32 -7.52
N VAL A 113 0.31 3.07 -7.86
CA VAL A 113 1.33 4.11 -8.09
C VAL A 113 1.76 4.19 -9.53
N HIS A 114 1.90 5.40 -10.06
CA HIS A 114 2.44 5.67 -11.39
C HIS A 114 3.72 6.47 -11.28
N ALA A 115 4.79 6.05 -11.97
CA ALA A 115 6.01 6.84 -12.07
C ALA A 115 5.73 8.10 -12.91
N ILE A 116 5.95 9.27 -12.31
CA ILE A 116 5.81 10.57 -12.96
C ILE A 116 7.13 10.97 -13.62
N GLY A 117 8.26 10.67 -12.99
CA GLY A 117 9.58 10.93 -13.55
C GLY A 117 10.73 10.57 -12.61
N ASP A 118 11.90 10.41 -13.22
CA ASP A 118 13.18 10.20 -12.53
C ASP A 118 13.96 11.52 -12.50
N PHE A 119 14.50 11.87 -11.33
CA PHE A 119 15.23 13.11 -11.10
C PHE A 119 16.64 12.83 -10.58
N GLU A 120 17.58 13.72 -10.84
CA GLU A 120 18.96 13.56 -10.38
C GLU A 120 19.05 13.79 -8.86
N THR A 121 18.27 14.74 -8.33
CA THR A 121 18.26 15.04 -6.89
C THR A 121 16.85 15.00 -6.32
N ARG A 122 16.77 14.76 -5.01
CA ARG A 122 15.51 14.77 -4.26
C ARG A 122 14.80 16.13 -4.40
N GLU A 123 15.56 17.21 -4.33
CA GLU A 123 15.04 18.59 -4.36
C GLU A 123 14.35 18.89 -5.69
N GLN A 124 14.85 18.36 -6.81
CA GLN A 124 14.22 18.49 -8.11
C GLN A 124 12.85 17.79 -8.15
N ALA A 125 12.76 16.57 -7.61
CA ALA A 125 11.50 15.85 -7.49
C ALA A 125 10.51 16.61 -6.59
N GLU A 126 10.98 17.14 -5.46
CA GLU A 126 10.17 17.94 -4.53
C GLU A 126 9.64 19.22 -5.19
N GLU A 127 10.45 19.88 -6.02
CA GLU A 127 10.04 21.06 -6.79
C GLU A 127 8.92 20.70 -7.78
N VAL A 128 9.00 19.55 -8.46
CA VAL A 128 7.93 19.08 -9.33
C VAL A 128 6.64 18.83 -8.57
N VAL A 129 6.70 18.18 -7.39
CA VAL A 129 5.51 18.03 -6.52
C VAL A 129 4.95 19.41 -6.14
N ALA A 130 5.80 20.37 -5.82
CA ALA A 130 5.37 21.71 -5.46
C ALA A 130 4.71 22.46 -6.62
N ARG A 131 5.20 22.27 -7.86
CA ARG A 131 4.57 22.80 -9.07
C ARG A 131 3.22 22.16 -9.34
N ILE A 132 3.09 20.85 -9.13
CA ILE A 132 1.83 20.13 -9.38
C ILE A 132 0.76 20.49 -8.33
N THR A 133 1.15 20.56 -7.05
CA THR A 133 0.22 20.71 -5.93
C THR A 133 0.05 22.15 -5.43
N GLY A 134 0.96 23.04 -5.80
CA GLY A 134 1.06 24.40 -5.25
C GLY A 134 1.56 24.45 -3.80
N ARG A 135 2.08 23.36 -3.23
CA ARG A 135 2.52 23.25 -1.83
C ARG A 135 3.88 22.57 -1.76
N ARG A 136 4.71 22.93 -0.76
CA ARG A 136 5.98 22.21 -0.54
C ARG A 136 5.71 20.74 -0.21
N TYR A 137 6.56 19.85 -0.73
CA TYR A 137 6.54 18.45 -0.33
C TYR A 137 6.92 18.32 1.15
N THR A 138 6.14 17.54 1.90
CA THR A 138 6.33 17.35 3.34
C THR A 138 6.87 15.97 3.70
N GLY A 139 7.28 15.16 2.72
CA GLY A 139 7.84 13.82 2.97
C GLY A 139 6.81 12.77 3.42
N ALA A 140 5.52 13.11 3.47
CA ALA A 140 4.49 12.21 3.93
C ALA A 140 4.00 11.30 2.80
N SER A 141 4.80 10.29 2.46
CA SER A 141 4.17 8.98 2.31
C SER A 141 3.77 8.55 3.73
N ASP A 142 2.53 8.09 3.86
CA ASP A 142 1.98 7.43 5.04
C ASP A 142 2.86 6.19 5.34
N GLN A 143 4.00 6.37 6.00
CA GLN A 143 4.95 5.33 6.41
C GLN A 143 4.37 4.38 7.47
N ARG A 144 3.05 4.40 7.73
CA ARG A 144 2.36 3.31 8.40
C ARG A 144 2.09 2.15 7.45
N ARG A 145 3.16 1.55 6.90
CA ARG A 145 3.12 0.14 6.47
C ARG A 145 4.47 -0.53 6.25
N LEU A 146 5.54 -0.04 6.88
CA LEU A 146 6.79 -0.79 7.06
C LEU A 146 7.31 -0.51 8.48
N GLY A 147 6.87 -1.31 9.44
CA GLY A 147 7.34 -1.23 10.82
C GLY A 147 6.28 -1.64 11.84
N HIS A 148 6.14 -2.94 12.07
CA HIS A 148 5.86 -3.49 13.39
C HIS A 148 6.24 -4.98 13.37
N GLU A 149 7.54 -5.24 13.46
CA GLU A 149 8.07 -6.43 14.12
C GLU A 149 8.82 -5.91 15.35
N GLN A 150 8.24 -6.15 16.51
CA GLN A 150 8.91 -6.23 17.80
C GLN A 150 8.53 -7.58 18.41
#